data_AF-Q09EZ6-F1
#
_entry.id   AF-Q09EZ6-F1
#
_cell.length_a   1.000
_cell.length_b   1.000
_cell.length_c   1.000
_cell.angle_alpha   90.00
_cell.angle_beta   90.00
_cell.angle_gamma   90.00
#
_symmetry.space_group_name_H-M   'P 1'
#
loop_
_entity.id
_entity.type
_entity.pdbx_description
1 polymer ?
#
loop_
_entity_poly.entity_id
_entity_poly.type
_entity_poly.pdbx_seq_one_letter_code
_entity_poly.pdbx_strand_id
1 'polypeptide(L)'
;MFRWLFLYWYNSTDTPSAISKINLWSYINIRLFKARVSSSIAYYILGLNNLELKKLKIFYKNNYFDYIYIKSIPCLIIIIILSIIYLFI
;
A
#
# COMPACT_ATOMS: atom_id res chain seq x y z
N MET A 1 -13.64 26.37 1.94
CA MET A 1 -13.23 26.98 0.66
C MET A 1 -14.26 26.86 -0.47
N PHE A 2 -15.17 25.86 -0.46
CA PHE A 2 -16.12 25.61 -1.56
C PHE A 2 -17.44 26.41 -1.54
N ARG A 3 -17.67 27.25 -0.52
CA ARG A 3 -18.94 27.98 -0.36
C ARG A 3 -19.18 29.02 -1.48
N TRP A 4 -18.11 29.58 -2.05
CA TRP A 4 -18.21 30.52 -3.18
C TRP A 4 -18.66 29.85 -4.49
N LEU A 5 -18.33 28.57 -4.70
CA LEU A 5 -18.78 27.82 -5.88
C LEU A 5 -20.30 27.61 -5.90
N PHE A 6 -20.92 27.40 -4.73
CA PHE A 6 -22.36 27.25 -4.62
C PHE A 6 -23.12 28.57 -4.85
N LEU A 7 -22.58 29.69 -4.35
CA LEU A 7 -23.15 31.03 -4.61
C LEU A 7 -23.09 31.39 -6.10
N TYR A 8 -21.98 31.05 -6.78
CA TYR A 8 -21.84 31.27 -8.22
C TYR A 8 -22.84 30.45 -9.05
N TRP A 9 -23.12 29.20 -8.67
CA TRP A 9 -24.10 28.36 -9.36
C TRP A 9 -25.55 28.76 -9.11
N TYR A 10 -25.84 29.48 -8.03
CA TYR A 10 -27.19 29.93 -7.69
C TYR A 10 -27.55 31.27 -8.38
N ASN A 11 -26.57 32.01 -8.88
CA ASN A 11 -26.79 33.26 -9.57
C ASN A 11 -27.20 32.99 -11.03
N SER A 12 -28.50 32.87 -11.29
CA SER A 12 -29.07 32.60 -12.61
C SER A 12 -28.96 33.79 -13.59
N THR A 13 -28.51 34.94 -13.11
CA THR A 13 -28.39 36.21 -13.85
C THR A 13 -27.01 36.43 -14.46
N ASP A 14 -25.98 35.71 -14.00
CA ASP A 14 -24.64 35.79 -14.56
C ASP A 14 -24.52 34.85 -15.75
N THR A 15 -25.02 35.29 -16.91
CA THR A 15 -24.68 34.66 -18.18
C THR A 15 -23.15 34.68 -18.35
N PRO A 16 -22.51 33.55 -18.69
CA PRO A 16 -21.07 33.54 -18.92
C PRO A 16 -20.79 34.33 -20.19
N SER A 17 -20.24 35.53 -20.04
CA SER A 17 -19.77 36.38 -21.15
C SER A 17 -18.51 35.85 -21.83
N ALA A 18 -17.97 34.71 -21.37
CA ALA A 18 -16.88 34.02 -22.04
C ALA A 18 -17.43 33.07 -23.11
N ILE A 19 -17.58 33.59 -24.33
CA ILE A 19 -17.81 32.84 -25.57
C ILE A 19 -16.53 32.05 -25.93
N SER A 20 -16.12 31.13 -25.07
CA SER A 20 -15.43 29.93 -25.54
C SER A 20 -16.41 28.79 -25.33
N LYS A 21 -17.00 28.32 -26.44
CA LYS A 21 -17.71 27.04 -26.47
C LYS A 21 -16.66 25.96 -26.19
N ILE A 22 -16.25 25.82 -24.94
CA ILE A 22 -15.53 24.63 -24.49
C ILE A 22 -16.46 23.49 -24.84
N ASN A 23 -15.99 22.61 -25.71
CA ASN A 23 -16.74 21.44 -26.10
C ASN A 23 -17.06 20.63 -24.84
N LEU A 24 -18.32 20.68 -24.39
CA LEU A 24 -18.77 20.02 -23.17
C LEU A 24 -18.37 18.54 -23.18
N TRP A 25 -18.37 17.92 -24.37
CA TRP A 25 -17.92 16.55 -24.57
C TRP A 25 -16.44 16.35 -24.19
N SER A 26 -15.53 17.21 -24.66
CA SER A 26 -14.10 17.07 -24.34
C SER A 26 -13.84 17.34 -22.86
N TYR A 27 -14.54 18.30 -22.26
CA TYR A 27 -14.42 18.62 -20.84
C TYR A 27 -14.88 17.47 -19.94
N ILE A 28 -16.03 16.87 -20.24
CA ILE A 28 -16.57 15.70 -19.53
C ILE A 28 -15.59 14.52 -19.66
N ASN A 29 -15.06 14.26 -20.85
CA ASN A 29 -14.14 13.16 -21.09
C ASN A 29 -12.81 13.32 -20.36
N ILE A 30 -12.24 14.53 -20.32
CA ILE A 30 -11.01 14.80 -19.55
C ILE A 30 -11.25 14.58 -18.05
N ARG A 31 -12.41 15.00 -17.52
CA ARG A 31 -12.78 14.75 -16.11
C ARG A 31 -12.95 13.27 -15.82
N LEU A 32 -13.64 12.52 -16.68
CA LEU A 32 -13.81 11.07 -16.53
C LEU A 32 -12.47 10.33 -16.61
N PHE A 33 -11.61 10.71 -17.55
CA PHE A 33 -10.26 10.16 -17.67
C PHE A 33 -9.46 10.39 -16.38
N LYS A 34 -9.43 11.63 -15.88
CA LYS A 34 -8.75 11.96 -14.62
C LYS A 34 -9.25 11.13 -13.44
N ALA A 35 -10.58 10.97 -13.32
CA ALA A 35 -11.18 10.16 -12.27
C ALA A 35 -10.76 8.69 -12.35
N ARG A 36 -10.78 8.08 -13.54
CA ARG A 36 -10.35 6.69 -13.77
C ARG A 36 -8.87 6.46 -13.46
N VAL A 37 -8.01 7.40 -13.84
CA VAL A 37 -6.57 7.32 -13.54
C VAL A 37 -6.36 7.41 -12.02
N SER A 38 -7.03 8.35 -11.33
CA SER A 38 -6.91 8.47 -9.87
C SER A 38 -7.39 7.24 -9.12
N SER A 39 -8.50 6.61 -9.54
CA SER A 39 -9.00 5.40 -8.90
C SER A 39 -8.08 4.20 -9.13
N SER A 40 -7.49 4.09 -10.32
CA SER A 40 -6.51 3.06 -10.63
C SER A 40 -5.24 3.21 -9.78
N ILE A 41 -4.71 4.43 -9.65
CA ILE A 41 -3.56 4.73 -8.79
C ILE A 41 -3.88 4.38 -7.32
N ALA A 42 -5.05 4.79 -6.82
CA ALA A 42 -5.47 4.47 -5.46
C ALA A 42 -5.57 2.97 -5.21
N TYR A 43 -6.10 2.21 -6.19
CA TYR A 43 -6.15 0.74 -6.13
C TYR A 43 -4.74 0.13 -6.02
N TYR A 44 -3.79 0.59 -6.84
CA TYR A 44 -2.41 0.10 -6.76
C TYR A 44 -1.73 0.42 -5.43
N ILE A 45 -1.91 1.65 -4.90
CA ILE A 45 -1.37 2.05 -3.59
C ILE A 45 -1.94 1.16 -2.48
N LEU A 46 -3.25 0.94 -2.46
CA LEU A 46 -3.90 0.06 -1.48
C LEU A 46 -3.43 -1.40 -1.63
N GLY A 47 -3.23 -1.87 -2.86
CA GLY A 47 -2.66 -3.18 -3.14
C GLY A 47 -1.25 -3.34 -2.55
N LEU A 48 -0.38 -2.34 -2.71
CA LEU A 48 0.96 -2.33 -2.13
C LEU A 48 0.94 -2.32 -0.60
N ASN A 49 0.10 -1.49 0.01
CA ASN A 49 -0.05 -1.44 1.47
C ASN A 49 -0.52 -2.79 2.03
N ASN A 50 -1.44 -3.46 1.34
CA ASN A 50 -1.92 -4.78 1.75
C ASN A 50 -0.84 -5.87 1.63
N LEU A 51 0.04 -5.78 0.62
CA LEU A 51 1.18 -6.69 0.47
C LEU A 51 2.20 -6.48 1.59
N GLU A 52 2.45 -5.24 2.00
CA GLU A 52 3.33 -4.91 3.12
C GLU A 52 2.80 -5.49 4.45
N LEU A 53 1.50 -5.33 4.72
CA LEU A 53 0.84 -5.96 5.87
C LEU A 53 0.89 -7.49 5.82
N LYS A 54 0.74 -8.08 4.64
CA LYS A 54 0.86 -9.54 4.45
C LYS A 54 2.28 -10.02 4.69
N LYS A 55 3.30 -9.26 4.27
CA LYS A 55 4.71 -9.52 4.56
C LYS A 55 4.95 -9.54 6.06
N LEU A 56 4.49 -8.51 6.79
CA LEU A 56 4.56 -8.45 8.26
C LEU A 56 3.93 -9.71 8.89
N LYS A 57 2.73 -10.10 8.43
CA LYS A 57 2.03 -11.30 8.95
C LYS A 57 2.78 -12.62 8.69
N ILE A 58 3.52 -12.73 7.58
CA ILE A 58 4.37 -13.89 7.28
C ILE A 58 5.56 -13.95 8.23
N PHE A 59 6.22 -12.81 8.50
CA PHE A 59 7.32 -12.75 9.47
C PHE A 59 6.87 -13.09 10.89
N TYR A 60 5.71 -12.60 11.34
CA TYR A 60 5.16 -12.97 12.66
C TYR A 60 4.77 -14.45 12.78
N LYS A 61 4.41 -15.12 11.68
CA LYS A 61 4.12 -16.57 11.69
C LYS A 61 5.40 -17.41 11.74
N ASN A 62 6.55 -16.81 11.44
CA ASN A 62 7.86 -17.48 11.40
C ASN A 62 8.55 -17.58 12.76
N ASN A 63 7.91 -17.16 13.86
CA ASN A 63 8.44 -17.31 15.22
C ASN A 63 8.85 -18.76 15.57
N TYR A 64 8.24 -19.76 14.92
CA TYR A 64 8.63 -21.16 15.07
C TYR A 64 10.05 -21.45 14.54
N PHE A 65 10.46 -20.81 13.43
CA PHE A 65 11.81 -20.98 12.88
C PHE A 65 12.86 -20.37 13.81
N ASP A 66 12.62 -19.17 14.32
CA ASP A 66 13.55 -18.54 15.28
C ASP A 66 13.66 -19.37 16.56
N TYR A 67 12.56 -19.96 17.03
CA TYR A 67 12.56 -20.87 18.18
C TYR A 67 13.36 -22.16 17.92
N ILE A 68 13.23 -22.75 16.73
CA ILE A 68 14.03 -23.92 16.32
C ILE A 68 15.51 -23.56 16.32
N TYR A 69 15.89 -22.41 15.76
CA TYR A 69 17.27 -21.95 15.75
C TYR A 69 17.82 -21.78 17.17
N ILE A 70 17.11 -21.05 18.04
CA ILE A 70 17.52 -20.81 19.43
C ILE A 70 17.70 -22.13 20.19
N LYS A 71 16.85 -23.14 19.97
CA LYS A 71 16.99 -24.46 20.61
C LYS A 71 18.04 -25.36 19.97
N SER A 72 18.30 -25.23 18.68
CA SER A 72 19.27 -26.06 17.97
C SER A 72 20.72 -25.73 18.32
N ILE A 73 21.03 -24.46 18.62
CA ILE A 73 22.37 -23.97 18.98
C ILE A 73 22.95 -24.69 20.21
N PRO A 74 22.28 -24.76 21.38
CA PRO A 74 22.83 -25.47 22.53
C PRO A 74 22.96 -26.98 22.28
N CYS A 75 22.07 -27.56 21.46
CA CYS A 75 22.15 -28.97 21.08
C CYS A 75 23.40 -29.27 20.25
N LEU A 76 23.72 -28.41 19.28
CA LEU A 76 24.95 -28.48 18.48
C LEU A 76 26.21 -28.37 19.35
N ILE A 77 26.22 -27.47 20.33
CA ILE A 77 27.34 -27.29 21.26
C ILE A 77 27.55 -28.58 22.08
N ILE A 78 26.48 -29.19 22.58
CA ILE A 78 26.56 -30.45 23.34
C ILE A 78 27.13 -31.57 22.47
N ILE A 79 26.71 -31.69 21.20
CA ILE A 79 27.21 -32.70 20.28
C ILE A 79 28.72 -32.52 20.02
N ILE A 80 29.18 -31.27 19.85
CA ILE A 80 30.59 -30.96 19.65
C ILE A 80 31.42 -31.33 20.90
N ILE A 81 30.91 -31.05 22.10
CA ILE A 81 31.61 -31.41 23.34
C ILE A 81 31.68 -32.94 23.48
N LEU A 82 30.59 -33.66 23.20
CA LEU A 82 30.58 -35.11 23.25
C LEU A 82 31.52 -35.74 22.21
N SER A 83 31.60 -35.19 21.00
CA SER A 83 32.51 -35.70 19.97
C SER A 83 33.97 -35.46 20.31
N ILE A 84 34.30 -34.32 20.94
CA ILE A 84 35.63 -34.05 21.49
C ILE A 84 35.96 -35.07 22.58
N ILE A 85 35.06 -35.29 23.54
CA ILE A 85 35.28 -36.26 24.63
C ILE A 85 35.51 -37.67 24.07
N TYR A 86 34.72 -38.08 23.07
CA TYR A 86 34.88 -39.38 22.41
C TYR A 86 36.23 -39.53 21.69
N LEU A 87 36.78 -38.45 21.14
CA LEU A 87 38.09 -38.46 20.47
C LEU A 87 39.27 -38.59 21.43
N PHE A 88 39.10 -38.24 22.71
CA PHE A 88 40.15 -38.25 23.73
C PHE A 88 40.05 -39.41 24.74
N ILE A 89 39.00 -40.24 24.64
CA ILE A 89 38.83 -41.51 25.39
C ILE A 89 39.29 -42.67 24.50
#